data_AF-A0A3A5IH77-F1
#
_entry.id   AF-A0A3A5IH77-F1
#
_cell.length_a   1.000
_cell.length_b   1.000
_cell.length_c   1.000
_cell.angle_alpha   90.00
_cell.angle_beta   90.00
_cell.angle_gamma   90.00
#
_symmetry.space_group_name_H-M   'P 1'
#
loop_
_entity.id
_entity.type
_entity.pdbx_description
1 polymer ?
#
loop_
_entity_poly.entity_id
_entity_poly.type
_entity_poly.pdbx_seq_one_letter_code
_entity_poly.pdbx_strand_id
1 'polypeptide(L)'
;MGIYRQVCYKVEDVFIKLLSKGKDSNAINQKVMEFRTQKEAIKMEKKRQAQAQSDERKRAQQAKRQEKERIAREKAQQKHQETLSLLSNFVAEEIHRYTEYEYRAVDKHAAFFKSVKDRVFEANERGITFLNCEFDKSKTKEYKGYLFVTDKRVWFVANNLSIVEKFRYQTIHDVKWFKDGLMEKGLYIQYGKRRLEFDEIFDKDQMQRVANIILNRSSR
;
A
#
# COMPACT_ATOMS: atom_id res chain seq x y z
N MET A 1 13.45 -10.63 -47.43
CA MET A 1 14.55 -9.70 -47.83
C MET A 1 15.42 -10.19 -49.00
N GLY A 2 15.21 -11.38 -49.59
CA GLY A 2 16.11 -11.93 -50.61
C GLY A 2 16.03 -11.27 -52.00
N ILE A 3 14.82 -10.91 -52.44
CA ILE A 3 14.57 -10.46 -53.83
C ILE A 3 15.19 -9.09 -54.10
N TYR A 4 14.99 -8.12 -53.20
CA TYR A 4 15.51 -6.76 -53.38
C TYR A 4 17.04 -6.73 -53.44
N ARG A 5 17.70 -7.57 -52.62
CA ARG A 5 19.15 -7.69 -52.58
C ARG A 5 19.71 -8.29 -53.88
N GLN A 6 19.03 -9.31 -54.42
CA GLN A 6 19.38 -9.91 -55.70
C GLN A 6 19.25 -8.91 -56.85
N VAL A 7 18.21 -8.06 -56.84
CA VAL A 7 18.03 -6.99 -57.83
C VAL A 7 19.13 -5.93 -57.71
N CYS A 8 19.46 -5.46 -56.51
CA CYS A 8 20.56 -4.50 -56.31
C CYS A 8 21.92 -5.03 -56.77
N TYR A 9 22.24 -6.30 -56.51
CA TYR A 9 23.50 -6.90 -56.99
C TYR A 9 23.54 -7.03 -58.50
N LYS A 10 22.42 -7.38 -59.15
CA LYS A 10 22.35 -7.39 -60.61
C LYS A 10 22.59 -6.02 -61.22
N VAL A 11 22.06 -4.96 -60.60
CA VAL A 11 22.30 -3.58 -61.05
C VAL A 11 23.77 -3.18 -60.81
N GLU A 12 24.32 -3.45 -59.62
CA GLU A 12 25.76 -3.22 -59.34
C GLU A 12 26.67 -3.93 -60.35
N ASP A 13 26.38 -5.18 -60.70
CA ASP A 13 27.19 -5.98 -61.64
C ASP A 13 27.19 -5.38 -63.05
N VAL A 14 26.07 -4.79 -63.49
CA VAL A 14 25.98 -4.06 -64.77
C VAL A 14 26.85 -2.80 -64.74
N PHE A 15 26.82 -2.04 -63.66
CA PHE A 15 27.66 -0.84 -63.50
C PHE A 15 29.15 -1.19 -63.41
N ILE A 16 29.52 -2.22 -62.65
CA ILE A 16 30.91 -2.71 -62.55
C ILE A 16 31.41 -3.10 -63.94
N LYS A 17 30.63 -3.88 -64.69
CA LYS A 17 30.97 -4.31 -66.06
C LYS A 17 31.12 -3.14 -67.04
N LEU A 18 30.33 -2.08 -66.88
CA LEU A 18 30.42 -0.87 -67.70
C LEU A 18 31.69 -0.06 -67.38
N LEU A 19 32.01 0.11 -66.10
CA LEU A 19 33.12 0.92 -65.60
C LEU A 19 34.49 0.21 -65.66
N SER A 20 34.49 -1.10 -65.82
CA SER A 20 35.70 -1.92 -65.79
C SER A 20 36.17 -2.40 -67.17
N LYS A 21 35.59 -1.82 -68.23
CA LYS A 21 35.87 -2.17 -69.64
C LYS A 21 37.36 -1.97 -69.96
N GLY A 22 38.05 -3.03 -70.39
CA GLY A 22 39.48 -3.03 -70.72
C GLY A 22 40.45 -3.36 -69.57
N LYS A 23 39.94 -3.71 -68.38
CA LYS A 23 40.74 -4.19 -67.24
C LYS A 23 40.57 -5.70 -67.02
N ASP A 24 41.48 -6.31 -66.26
CA ASP A 24 41.45 -7.75 -65.97
C ASP A 24 40.20 -8.15 -65.18
N SER A 25 39.31 -8.87 -65.86
CA SER A 25 38.01 -9.33 -65.36
C SER A 25 38.15 -10.16 -64.07
N ASN A 26 39.20 -10.98 -63.98
CA ASN A 26 39.41 -11.86 -62.83
C ASN A 26 39.77 -11.06 -61.58
N ALA A 27 40.66 -10.08 -61.70
CA ALA A 27 41.06 -9.19 -60.60
C ALA A 27 39.90 -8.32 -60.09
N ILE A 28 38.98 -7.92 -60.97
CA ILE A 28 37.79 -7.12 -60.61
C ILE A 28 36.77 -7.97 -59.87
N ASN A 29 36.48 -9.17 -60.36
CA ASN A 29 35.55 -10.09 -59.71
C ASN A 29 36.02 -10.46 -58.30
N GLN A 30 37.33 -10.67 -58.12
CA GLN A 30 37.91 -10.95 -56.81
C GLN A 30 37.72 -9.79 -55.83
N LYS A 31 38.01 -8.55 -56.25
CA LYS A 31 37.79 -7.35 -55.41
C LYS A 31 36.33 -7.12 -55.04
N VAL A 32 35.40 -7.38 -55.96
CA VAL A 32 33.96 -7.23 -55.71
C VAL A 32 33.47 -8.29 -54.71
N MET A 33 33.94 -9.54 -54.82
CA MET A 33 33.62 -10.59 -53.85
C MET A 33 34.20 -10.29 -52.47
N GLU A 34 35.44 -9.81 -52.39
CA GLU A 34 36.07 -9.37 -51.15
C GLU A 34 35.30 -8.20 -50.51
N PHE A 35 34.90 -7.21 -51.30
CA PHE A 35 34.10 -6.09 -50.80
C PHE A 35 32.73 -6.54 -50.28
N ARG A 36 32.05 -7.43 -51.00
CA ARG A 36 30.74 -7.98 -50.59
C ARG A 36 30.84 -8.80 -49.31
N THR A 37 31.86 -9.65 -49.18
CA THR A 37 32.10 -10.46 -47.98
C THR A 37 32.49 -9.60 -46.78
N GLN A 38 33.36 -8.59 -46.95
CA GLN A 38 33.67 -7.62 -45.89
C GLN A 38 32.44 -6.84 -45.43
N LYS A 39 31.61 -6.37 -46.37
CA LYS A 39 30.37 -5.63 -46.07
C LYS A 39 29.37 -6.49 -45.29
N GLU A 40 29.26 -7.78 -45.60
CA GLU A 40 28.44 -8.73 -44.83
C GLU A 40 29.01 -9.01 -43.44
N ALA A 41 30.32 -9.21 -43.34
CA ALA A 41 31.00 -9.44 -42.07
C ALA A 41 30.77 -8.25 -41.10
N ILE A 42 30.94 -7.01 -41.59
CA ILE A 42 30.67 -5.79 -40.81
C ILE A 42 29.20 -5.72 -40.38
N LYS A 43 28.25 -6.06 -41.26
CA LYS A 43 26.82 -6.05 -40.93
C LYS A 43 26.46 -7.09 -39.87
N MET A 44 27.03 -8.29 -39.96
CA MET A 44 26.84 -9.37 -38.99
C MET A 44 27.43 -8.99 -37.63
N GLU A 45 28.60 -8.37 -37.61
CA GLU A 45 29.24 -7.90 -36.38
C GLU A 45 28.42 -6.80 -35.70
N LYS A 46 27.95 -5.79 -36.45
CA LYS A 46 27.04 -4.76 -35.92
C LYS A 46 25.74 -5.35 -35.35
N LYS A 47 25.18 -6.38 -36.00
CA LYS A 47 23.98 -7.06 -35.50
C LYS A 47 24.26 -7.81 -34.19
N ARG A 48 25.41 -8.49 -34.07
CA ARG A 48 25.84 -9.16 -32.84
C ARG A 48 26.05 -8.18 -31.69
N GLN A 49 26.73 -7.05 -31.95
CA GLN A 49 26.94 -6.01 -30.96
C GLN A 49 25.63 -5.36 -30.49
N ALA A 50 24.73 -5.04 -31.43
CA ALA A 50 23.40 -4.52 -31.08
C ALA A 50 22.57 -5.52 -30.26
N GLN A 51 22.67 -6.82 -30.58
CA GLN A 51 22.00 -7.87 -29.83
C GLN A 51 22.57 -7.99 -28.41
N ALA A 52 23.90 -8.02 -28.28
CA ALA A 52 24.58 -8.06 -26.98
C ALA A 52 24.21 -6.87 -26.10
N GLN A 53 24.21 -5.65 -26.65
CA GLN A 53 23.79 -4.45 -25.92
C GLN A 53 22.30 -4.48 -25.52
N SER A 54 21.43 -5.02 -26.37
CA SER A 54 20.01 -5.19 -26.07
C SER A 54 19.80 -6.18 -24.92
N ASP A 55 20.51 -7.31 -24.96
CA ASP A 55 20.41 -8.34 -23.93
C ASP A 55 21.00 -7.87 -22.59
N GLU A 56 22.10 -7.11 -22.63
CA GLU A 56 22.66 -6.46 -21.44
C GLU A 56 21.69 -5.45 -20.82
N ARG A 57 21.05 -4.60 -21.65
CA ARG A 57 20.02 -3.66 -21.18
C ARG A 57 18.82 -4.37 -20.56
N LYS A 58 18.35 -5.47 -21.16
CA LYS A 58 17.26 -6.29 -20.60
C LYS A 58 17.63 -6.89 -19.26
N ARG A 59 18.84 -7.46 -19.14
CA ARG A 59 19.36 -8.02 -17.88
C ARG A 59 19.47 -6.95 -16.80
N ALA A 60 20.04 -5.79 -17.13
CA ALA A 60 20.14 -4.67 -16.19
C ALA A 60 18.77 -4.14 -15.75
N GLN A 61 17.79 -4.10 -16.66
CA GLN A 61 16.42 -3.69 -16.33
C GLN A 61 15.70 -4.71 -15.44
N GLN A 62 15.87 -6.01 -15.71
CA GLN A 62 15.32 -7.08 -14.88
C GLN A 62 15.92 -7.06 -13.48
N ALA A 63 17.24 -6.92 -13.35
CA ALA A 63 17.91 -6.80 -12.05
C ALA A 63 17.40 -5.58 -11.26
N LYS A 64 17.24 -4.42 -11.92
CA LYS A 64 16.66 -3.22 -11.29
C LYS A 64 15.21 -3.42 -10.83
N ARG A 65 14.40 -4.19 -11.57
CA ARG A 65 13.01 -4.49 -11.17
C ARG A 65 12.97 -5.43 -9.97
N GLN A 66 13.76 -6.50 -9.99
CA GLN A 66 13.87 -7.44 -8.88
C GLN A 66 14.34 -6.75 -7.61
N GLU A 67 15.33 -5.86 -7.72
CA GLU A 67 15.82 -5.11 -6.57
C GLU A 67 14.77 -4.15 -6.00
N LYS A 68 14.03 -3.44 -6.87
CA LYS A 68 12.92 -2.57 -6.43
C LYS A 68 11.81 -3.37 -5.75
N GLU A 69 11.47 -4.54 -6.28
CA GLU A 69 10.46 -5.44 -5.68
C GLU A 69 10.92 -5.96 -4.33
N ARG A 70 12.20 -6.33 -4.18
CA ARG A 70 12.79 -6.76 -2.91
C ARG A 70 12.70 -5.67 -1.85
N ILE A 71 13.17 -4.46 -2.18
CA ILE A 71 13.10 -3.30 -1.28
C ILE A 71 11.64 -2.97 -0.93
N ALA A 72 10.70 -3.05 -1.89
CA ALA A 72 9.29 -2.79 -1.62
C ALA A 72 8.69 -3.82 -0.67
N ARG A 73 9.05 -5.11 -0.82
CA ARG A 73 8.61 -6.18 0.09
C ARG A 73 9.17 -6.01 1.49
N GLU A 74 10.46 -5.70 1.61
CA GLU A 74 11.10 -5.45 2.91
C GLU A 74 10.44 -4.26 3.63
N LYS A 75 10.19 -3.15 2.91
CA LYS A 75 9.48 -1.99 3.47
C LYS A 75 8.04 -2.32 3.87
N ALA A 76 7.33 -3.13 3.08
CA ALA A 76 5.98 -3.55 3.41
C ALA A 76 5.96 -4.45 4.67
N GLN A 77 6.93 -5.36 4.81
CA GLN A 77 7.08 -6.20 5.99
C GLN A 77 7.42 -5.38 7.24
N GLN A 78 8.33 -4.42 7.13
CA GLN A 78 8.66 -3.50 8.22
C GLN A 78 7.43 -2.69 8.65
N LYS A 79 6.72 -2.08 7.69
CA LYS A 79 5.49 -1.34 7.98
C LYS A 79 4.44 -2.22 8.66
N HIS A 80 4.27 -3.46 8.19
CA HIS A 80 3.34 -4.41 8.80
C HIS A 80 3.72 -4.71 10.25
N GLN A 81 5.00 -4.98 10.53
CA GLN A 81 5.50 -5.21 11.89
C GLN A 81 5.32 -3.99 12.79
N GLU A 82 5.58 -2.78 12.29
CA GLU A 82 5.35 -1.53 13.01
C GLU A 82 3.87 -1.33 13.34
N THR A 83 2.97 -1.58 12.39
CA THR A 83 1.51 -1.51 12.61
C THR A 83 1.08 -2.52 13.68
N LEU A 84 1.56 -3.76 13.62
CA LEU A 84 1.25 -4.77 14.64
C LEU A 84 1.78 -4.39 16.03
N SER A 85 3.00 -3.87 16.09
CA SER A 85 3.60 -3.38 17.34
C SER A 85 2.85 -2.19 17.93
N LEU A 86 2.26 -1.33 17.09
CA LEU A 86 1.44 -0.23 17.56
C LEU A 86 0.06 -0.73 18.02
N LEU A 87 -0.56 -1.61 17.23
CA LEU A 87 -1.88 -2.19 17.46
C LEU A 87 -1.95 -2.95 18.80
N SER A 88 -0.88 -3.63 19.22
CA SER A 88 -0.83 -4.35 20.51
C SER A 88 -1.03 -3.46 21.73
N ASN A 89 -0.85 -2.14 21.62
CA ASN A 89 -1.15 -1.20 22.70
C ASN A 89 -2.66 -0.92 22.85
N PHE A 90 -3.43 -1.19 21.79
CA PHE A 90 -4.84 -0.82 21.66
C PHE A 90 -5.80 -2.00 21.65
N VAL A 91 -5.28 -3.19 21.34
CA VAL A 91 -6.05 -4.43 21.28
C VAL A 91 -5.40 -5.44 22.21
N ALA A 92 -6.20 -6.02 23.10
CA ALA A 92 -5.67 -6.98 24.04
C ALA A 92 -5.14 -8.24 23.31
N GLU A 93 -3.98 -8.73 23.76
CA GLU A 93 -3.65 -10.17 23.82
C GLU A 93 -4.82 -10.92 24.51
N GLU A 94 -4.90 -12.23 24.75
CA GLU A 94 -6.18 -12.91 25.11
C GLU A 94 -7.32 -12.80 24.05
N ILE A 95 -7.60 -11.62 23.47
CA ILE A 95 -8.48 -11.37 22.32
C ILE A 95 -7.67 -11.38 21.02
N HIS A 96 -6.81 -12.38 20.84
CA HIS A 96 -5.81 -12.57 19.74
C HIS A 96 -6.34 -12.60 18.30
N ARG A 97 -7.49 -12.00 18.02
CA ARG A 97 -7.99 -11.67 16.69
C ARG A 97 -8.31 -10.19 16.68
N TYR A 98 -7.28 -9.34 16.54
CA TYR A 98 -7.54 -7.99 16.06
C TYR A 98 -8.36 -8.10 14.76
N THR A 99 -9.33 -7.22 14.58
CA THR A 99 -10.16 -7.26 13.38
C THR A 99 -9.43 -6.59 12.22
N GLU A 100 -9.84 -6.91 10.99
CA GLU A 100 -9.36 -6.18 9.82
C GLU A 100 -9.63 -4.67 9.94
N TYR A 101 -10.75 -4.32 10.56
CA TYR A 101 -11.09 -2.94 10.94
C TYR A 101 -9.98 -2.28 11.77
N GLU A 102 -9.59 -2.91 12.88
CA GLU A 102 -8.59 -2.35 13.81
C GLU A 102 -7.22 -2.22 13.13
N TYR A 103 -6.81 -3.25 12.38
CA TYR A 103 -5.55 -3.20 11.64
C TYR A 103 -5.54 -2.05 10.62
N ARG A 104 -6.58 -1.94 9.79
CA ARG A 104 -6.67 -0.89 8.75
C ARG A 104 -6.72 0.51 9.36
N ALA A 105 -7.41 0.68 10.49
CA ALA A 105 -7.48 1.95 11.20
C ALA A 105 -6.10 2.39 11.69
N VAL A 106 -5.35 1.50 12.34
CA VAL A 106 -3.98 1.80 12.81
C VAL A 106 -3.03 2.02 11.64
N ASP A 107 -3.07 1.18 10.60
CA ASP A 107 -2.19 1.32 9.43
C ASP A 107 -2.39 2.67 8.70
N LYS A 108 -3.63 3.13 8.61
CA LYS A 108 -3.99 4.39 7.95
C LYS A 108 -3.68 5.62 8.81
N HIS A 109 -3.78 5.49 10.14
CA HIS A 109 -3.70 6.63 11.07
C HIS A 109 -2.59 6.47 12.12
N ALA A 110 -1.48 5.81 11.79
CA ALA A 110 -0.42 5.45 12.73
C ALA A 110 0.10 6.61 13.60
N ALA A 111 0.25 7.81 13.03
CA ALA A 111 0.71 9.00 13.77
C ALA A 111 -0.28 9.42 14.88
N PHE A 112 -1.59 9.31 14.62
CA PHE A 112 -2.62 9.57 15.62
C PHE A 112 -2.55 8.55 16.75
N PHE A 113 -2.57 7.25 16.43
CA PHE A 113 -2.48 6.18 17.42
C PHE A 113 -1.19 6.27 18.26
N LYS A 114 -0.05 6.59 17.65
CA LYS A 114 1.19 6.86 18.40
C LYS A 114 1.01 8.00 19.41
N SER A 115 0.38 9.10 18.98
CA SER A 115 0.11 10.24 19.87
C SER A 115 -0.87 9.90 21.00
N VAL A 116 -1.89 9.07 20.73
CA VAL A 116 -2.83 8.59 21.77
C VAL A 116 -2.08 7.75 22.81
N LYS A 117 -1.26 6.80 22.35
CA LYS A 117 -0.47 5.94 23.25
C LYS A 117 0.53 6.75 24.09
N ASP A 118 1.16 7.77 23.50
CA ASP A 118 2.19 8.55 24.21
C ASP A 118 1.61 9.65 25.12
N ARG A 119 0.40 10.16 24.86
CA ARG A 119 -0.15 11.34 25.55
C ARG A 119 -1.47 11.13 26.29
N VAL A 120 -2.25 10.11 25.93
CA VAL A 120 -3.61 9.89 26.46
C VAL A 120 -3.65 8.70 27.41
N PHE A 121 -3.10 7.56 27.00
CA PHE A 121 -3.11 6.35 27.84
C PHE A 121 -2.19 6.50 29.05
N GLU A 122 -2.64 6.05 30.21
CA GLU A 122 -1.79 5.99 31.40
C GLU A 122 -0.79 4.81 31.31
N ALA A 123 0.36 4.90 31.98
CA ALA A 123 1.45 3.91 31.87
C ALA A 123 1.04 2.45 32.18
N ASN A 124 0.02 2.25 33.02
CA ASN A 124 -0.51 0.93 33.40
C ASN A 124 -1.92 0.70 32.82
N GLU A 125 -2.25 1.34 31.71
CA GLU A 125 -3.54 1.19 31.04
C GLU A 125 -3.36 0.43 29.72
N ARG A 126 -4.18 -0.59 29.52
CA ARG A 126 -4.10 -1.46 28.34
C ARG A 126 -5.34 -1.31 27.49
N GLY A 127 -5.18 -1.03 26.21
CA GLY A 127 -6.28 -1.03 25.26
C GLY A 127 -6.84 -2.44 25.05
N ILE A 128 -8.15 -2.54 24.94
CA ILE A 128 -8.88 -3.78 24.65
C ILE A 128 -9.37 -3.77 23.21
N THR A 129 -9.99 -2.67 22.79
CA THR A 129 -10.53 -2.47 21.45
C THR A 129 -10.85 -0.98 21.25
N PHE A 130 -11.18 -0.58 20.03
CA PHE A 130 -11.61 0.79 19.74
C PHE A 130 -12.58 0.87 18.56
N LEU A 131 -13.23 2.01 18.42
CA LEU A 131 -14.22 2.30 17.40
C LEU A 131 -14.07 3.74 16.91
N ASN A 132 -13.95 3.95 15.60
CA ASN A 132 -14.11 5.26 14.98
C ASN A 132 -15.59 5.64 15.00
N CYS A 133 -15.87 6.85 15.47
CA CYS A 133 -17.21 7.41 15.56
C CYS A 133 -17.14 8.93 15.62
N GLU A 134 -18.29 9.57 15.45
CA GLU A 134 -18.52 10.94 15.87
C GLU A 134 -19.10 10.96 17.28
N PHE A 135 -18.85 12.03 18.05
CA PHE A 135 -19.30 12.17 19.43
C PHE A 135 -20.07 13.48 19.61
N ASP A 136 -21.36 13.34 19.88
CA ASP A 136 -22.28 14.43 20.13
C ASP A 136 -22.18 14.89 21.58
N LYS A 137 -21.21 15.75 21.85
CA LYS A 137 -21.03 16.33 23.18
C LYS A 137 -22.21 17.25 23.55
N SER A 138 -22.80 17.91 22.56
CA SER A 138 -23.99 18.74 22.70
C SER A 138 -24.67 18.90 21.34
N LYS A 139 -25.91 19.42 21.32
CA LYS A 139 -26.68 19.68 20.08
C LYS A 139 -25.98 20.54 19.00
N THR A 140 -24.88 21.21 19.35
CA THR A 140 -24.12 22.09 18.45
C THR A 140 -22.64 21.74 18.36
N LYS A 141 -22.20 20.67 19.03
CA LYS A 141 -20.78 20.29 19.08
C LYS A 141 -20.64 18.79 18.93
N GLU A 142 -20.13 18.44 17.76
CA GLU A 142 -19.88 17.08 17.29
C GLU A 142 -18.36 16.97 17.04
N TYR A 143 -17.79 15.81 17.36
CA TYR A 143 -16.36 15.59 17.22
C TYR A 143 -16.10 14.23 16.61
N LYS A 144 -15.39 14.20 15.48
CA LYS A 144 -14.93 12.94 14.86
C LYS A 144 -13.69 12.42 15.56
N GLY A 145 -13.67 11.14 15.89
CA GLY A 145 -12.60 10.56 16.67
C GLY A 145 -12.70 9.06 16.84
N TYR A 146 -12.12 8.60 17.94
CA TYR A 146 -12.11 7.21 18.33
C TYR A 146 -12.56 7.05 19.78
N LEU A 147 -13.48 6.12 19.99
CA LEU A 147 -13.85 5.57 21.28
C LEU A 147 -12.93 4.38 21.59
N PHE A 148 -12.02 4.55 22.54
CA PHE A 148 -11.10 3.52 23.02
C PHE A 148 -11.65 2.87 24.29
N VAL A 149 -11.65 1.54 24.32
CA VAL A 149 -12.05 0.74 25.46
C VAL A 149 -10.78 0.16 26.08
N THR A 150 -10.51 0.45 27.34
CA THR A 150 -9.31 -0.03 28.06
C THR A 150 -9.69 -0.95 29.20
N ASP A 151 -8.71 -1.56 29.85
CA ASP A 151 -8.91 -2.33 31.08
C ASP A 151 -9.44 -1.50 32.25
N LYS A 152 -9.27 -0.17 32.22
CA LYS A 152 -9.65 0.75 33.31
C LYS A 152 -10.90 1.58 33.03
N ARG A 153 -11.10 2.04 31.80
CA ARG A 153 -12.15 3.01 31.44
C ARG A 153 -12.39 3.06 29.94
N VAL A 154 -13.34 3.88 29.52
CA VAL A 154 -13.55 4.23 28.12
C VAL A 154 -13.05 5.65 27.89
N TRP A 155 -12.35 5.87 26.78
CA TRP A 155 -11.90 7.18 26.33
C TRP A 155 -12.56 7.52 25.02
N PHE A 156 -12.98 8.78 24.85
CA PHE A 156 -13.19 9.33 23.52
C PHE A 156 -12.06 10.32 23.22
N VAL A 157 -11.46 10.19 22.03
CA VAL A 157 -10.36 11.05 21.59
C VAL A 157 -10.67 11.56 20.19
N ALA A 158 -10.82 12.88 20.05
CA ALA A 158 -11.00 13.52 18.75
C ALA A 158 -9.74 13.38 17.87
N ASN A 159 -9.91 13.31 16.56
CA ASN A 159 -8.81 13.10 15.59
C ASN A 159 -7.67 14.13 15.70
N ASN A 160 -7.98 15.35 16.15
CA ASN A 160 -7.01 16.44 16.35
C ASN A 160 -6.45 16.52 17.78
N LEU A 161 -6.79 15.57 18.66
CA LEU A 161 -6.43 15.53 20.09
C LEU A 161 -6.90 16.73 20.91
N SER A 162 -7.77 17.59 20.37
CA SER A 162 -8.27 18.78 21.08
C SER A 162 -9.29 18.43 22.18
N ILE A 163 -9.98 17.30 22.01
CA ILE A 163 -10.97 16.78 22.95
C ILE A 163 -10.53 15.37 23.34
N VAL A 164 -10.37 15.17 24.64
CA VAL A 164 -10.09 13.88 25.27
C VAL A 164 -11.06 13.75 26.44
N GLU A 165 -12.04 12.86 26.29
CA GLU A 165 -13.11 12.64 27.27
C GLU A 165 -12.97 11.27 27.91
N LYS A 166 -13.28 11.22 29.21
CA LYS A 166 -13.03 10.06 30.06
C LYS A 166 -14.32 9.55 30.68
N PHE A 167 -14.61 8.27 30.49
CA PHE A 167 -15.81 7.63 31.02
C PHE A 167 -15.44 6.43 31.88
N ARG A 168 -15.71 6.53 33.19
CA ARG A 168 -15.46 5.45 34.14
C ARG A 168 -16.53 4.36 34.02
N TYR A 169 -16.11 3.09 34.01
CA TYR A 169 -17.04 1.95 33.92
C TYR A 169 -18.12 1.96 35.00
N GLN A 170 -17.77 2.32 36.24
CA GLN A 170 -18.73 2.33 37.37
C GLN A 170 -19.89 3.33 37.19
N THR A 171 -19.75 4.29 36.27
CA THR A 171 -20.78 5.29 35.97
C THR A 171 -21.56 4.93 34.71
N ILE A 172 -21.14 3.92 33.95
CA ILE A 172 -21.86 3.41 32.78
C ILE A 172 -22.91 2.40 33.27
N HIS A 173 -24.17 2.65 32.96
CA HIS A 173 -25.29 1.79 33.36
C HIS A 173 -25.79 0.89 32.25
N ASP A 174 -25.70 1.35 31.01
CA ASP A 174 -26.27 0.65 29.86
C ASP A 174 -25.58 1.11 28.58
N VAL A 175 -25.58 0.24 27.58
CA VAL A 175 -25.02 0.49 26.25
C VAL A 175 -25.97 -0.09 25.20
N LYS A 176 -26.50 0.76 24.32
CA LYS A 176 -27.46 0.39 23.28
C LYS A 176 -26.99 0.91 21.93
N TRP A 177 -27.10 0.09 20.89
CA TRP A 177 -26.87 0.56 19.52
C TRP A 177 -28.20 0.89 18.84
N PHE A 178 -28.15 1.78 17.86
CA PHE A 178 -29.30 2.19 17.06
C PHE A 178 -28.93 2.28 15.57
N LYS A 179 -29.96 2.31 14.73
CA LYS A 179 -29.80 2.58 13.30
C LYS A 179 -29.97 4.07 13.08
N ASP A 180 -28.95 4.71 12.54
CA ASP A 180 -28.90 6.16 12.31
C ASP A 180 -29.22 6.47 10.84
N GLY A 181 -28.57 5.74 9.93
CA GLY A 181 -28.80 5.82 8.49
C GLY A 181 -28.97 4.45 7.83
N LEU A 182 -28.96 4.45 6.49
CA LEU A 182 -29.02 3.20 5.72
C LEU A 182 -27.83 2.30 6.06
N MET A 183 -26.63 2.87 6.04
CA MET A 183 -25.37 2.20 6.37
C MET A 183 -24.87 2.58 7.78
N GLU A 184 -25.11 3.82 8.21
CA GLU A 184 -24.67 4.33 9.51
C GLU A 184 -25.44 3.72 10.67
N LYS A 185 -24.71 3.53 11.76
CA LYS A 185 -25.18 3.05 13.05
C LYS A 185 -24.68 4.00 14.11
N GLY A 186 -25.35 3.98 15.26
CA GLY A 186 -24.93 4.73 16.42
C GLY A 186 -24.93 3.88 17.68
N LEU A 187 -24.30 4.41 18.71
CA LEU A 187 -24.10 3.83 20.02
C LEU A 187 -24.48 4.86 21.08
N TYR A 188 -25.46 4.52 21.90
CA TYR A 188 -25.80 5.22 23.12
C TYR A 188 -25.12 4.57 24.32
N ILE A 189 -24.44 5.39 25.13
CA ILE A 189 -23.93 4.98 26.44
C ILE A 189 -24.67 5.76 27.52
N GLN A 190 -25.39 5.07 28.40
CA GLN A 190 -26.01 5.69 29.57
C GLN A 190 -24.94 5.91 30.65
N TYR A 191 -24.51 7.16 30.83
CA TYR A 191 -23.47 7.55 31.76
C TYR A 191 -24.05 8.38 32.92
N GLY A 192 -24.29 7.75 34.06
CA GLY A 192 -25.01 8.33 35.19
C GLY A 192 -26.41 8.80 34.75
N LYS A 193 -26.69 10.09 34.92
CA LYS A 193 -27.96 10.71 34.49
C LYS A 193 -27.97 11.17 33.02
N ARG A 194 -26.84 11.07 32.31
CA ARG A 194 -26.70 11.56 30.93
C ARG A 194 -26.65 10.40 29.95
N ARG A 195 -27.14 10.64 28.74
CA ARG A 195 -26.95 9.76 27.60
C ARG A 195 -25.86 10.36 26.71
N LEU A 196 -24.83 9.59 26.42
CA LEU A 196 -23.78 9.91 25.47
C LEU A 196 -24.14 9.27 24.14
N GLU A 197 -23.96 10.01 23.05
CA GLU A 197 -24.33 9.62 21.69
C GLU A 197 -23.09 9.59 20.83
N PHE A 198 -22.86 8.45 20.19
CA PHE A 198 -21.77 8.24 19.25
C PHE A 198 -22.35 7.69 17.95
N ASP A 199 -22.12 8.35 16.84
CA ASP A 199 -22.74 8.08 15.54
C ASP A 199 -21.68 7.98 14.44
N GLU A 200 -22.12 8.00 13.18
CA GLU A 200 -21.28 7.73 12.00
C GLU A 200 -20.48 6.41 12.07
N ILE A 201 -21.06 5.37 12.68
CA ILE A 201 -20.41 4.06 12.79
C ILE A 201 -20.81 3.18 11.62
N PHE A 202 -19.83 2.78 10.80
CA PHE A 202 -20.05 1.98 9.59
C PHE A 202 -19.83 0.47 9.81
N ASP A 203 -18.98 0.08 10.74
CA ASP A 203 -18.66 -1.33 11.02
C ASP A 203 -19.55 -1.86 12.16
N LYS A 204 -20.61 -2.59 11.78
CA LYS A 204 -21.59 -3.14 12.72
C LYS A 204 -20.97 -4.14 13.69
N ASP A 205 -20.10 -5.01 13.20
CA ASP A 205 -19.55 -6.09 14.00
C ASP A 205 -18.57 -5.54 15.05
N GLN A 206 -17.74 -4.57 14.66
CA GLN A 206 -16.87 -3.86 15.57
C GLN A 206 -17.67 -3.03 16.58
N MET A 207 -18.74 -2.35 16.16
CA MET A 207 -19.64 -1.61 17.06
C MET A 207 -20.23 -2.53 18.14
N GLN A 208 -20.81 -3.67 17.72
CA GLN A 208 -21.41 -4.62 18.65
C GLN A 208 -20.37 -5.21 19.60
N ARG A 209 -19.18 -5.53 19.10
CA ARG A 209 -18.05 -5.99 19.91
C ARG A 209 -17.67 -4.96 20.98
N VAL A 210 -17.49 -3.70 20.58
CA VAL A 210 -17.16 -2.58 21.48
C VAL A 210 -18.26 -2.37 22.51
N ALA A 211 -19.54 -2.33 22.08
CA ALA A 211 -20.69 -2.18 22.96
C ALA A 211 -20.74 -3.28 24.04
N ASN A 212 -20.59 -4.54 23.63
CA ASN A 212 -20.61 -5.69 24.53
C ASN A 212 -19.44 -5.66 25.53
N ILE A 213 -18.24 -5.27 25.09
CA ILE A 213 -17.08 -5.16 25.99
C ILE A 213 -17.30 -4.07 27.04
N ILE A 214 -17.80 -2.90 26.63
CA ILE A 214 -18.10 -1.80 27.56
C ILE A 214 -19.14 -2.26 28.58
N LEU A 215 -20.23 -2.87 28.12
CA LEU A 215 -21.30 -3.36 28.99
C LEU A 215 -20.78 -4.39 30.00
N ASN A 216 -20.05 -5.40 29.53
CA ASN A 216 -19.48 -6.45 30.38
C ASN A 216 -18.50 -5.92 31.44
N ARG A 217 -17.76 -4.85 31.12
CA ARG A 217 -16.83 -4.19 32.04
C ARG A 217 -17.52 -3.26 33.03
N SER A 218 -18.67 -2.73 32.67
CA SER A 218 -19.46 -1.82 33.52
C SER A 218 -20.30 -2.58 34.55
N SER A 219 -20.62 -3.85 34.28
CA SER A 219 -21.35 -4.73 35.20
C SER A 219 -20.46 -5.44 36.24
N ARG A 220 -19.15 -5.16 36.26
CA ARG A 220 -18.18 -5.72 37.23
C ARG A 220 -17.82 -4.69 38.27
#